data_AF-A0A527ZAT6-F1
#
_entry.id   AF-A0A527ZAT6-F1
#
_cell.length_a   1.000
_cell.length_b   1.000
_cell.length_c   1.000
_cell.angle_alpha   90.00
_cell.angle_beta   90.00
_cell.angle_gamma   90.00
#
_symmetry.space_group_name_H-M   'P 1'
#
loop_
_entity.id
_entity.type
_entity.pdbx_description
1 polymer ?
#
loop_
_entity_poly.entity_id
_entity_poly.type
_entity_poly.pdbx_seq_one_letter_code
_entity_poly.pdbx_strand_id
1 'polypeptide(L)'
;IETFTQQDVDLTRVFNDVAIFNTQVSDAAHMENVAGLACRSALAGRGVSHLSIASDVQEQASAKRSPRNLPNHTPERWFEGDKRPDEAQLALAADILNTASKVAILA
;
A
#
# COMPACT_ATOMS: atom_id res chain seq x y z
N ILE A 1 -21.18 -8.63 -8.33
CA ILE A 1 -22.14 -8.00 -9.26
C ILE A 1 -22.87 -7.00 -8.40
N GLU A 2 -22.49 -5.73 -8.52
CA GLU A 2 -22.97 -4.67 -7.64
C GLU A 2 -23.91 -3.70 -8.38
N THR A 3 -23.72 -3.51 -9.69
CA THR A 3 -24.42 -2.47 -10.46
C THR A 3 -25.21 -3.02 -11.65
N PHE A 4 -25.00 -4.28 -12.06
CA PHE A 4 -25.66 -4.92 -13.21
C PHE A 4 -25.53 -4.13 -14.53
N THR A 5 -24.50 -3.26 -14.61
CA THR A 5 -24.18 -2.49 -15.80
C THR A 5 -23.33 -3.31 -16.77
N GLN A 6 -23.19 -2.84 -18.01
CA GLN A 6 -22.18 -3.39 -18.91
C GLN A 6 -20.80 -3.26 -18.25
N GLN A 7 -19.99 -4.31 -18.31
CA GLN A 7 -18.66 -4.40 -17.68
C GLN A 7 -18.66 -4.44 -16.13
N ASP A 8 -19.79 -4.76 -15.46
CA ASP A 8 -19.81 -4.96 -14.00
C ASP A 8 -18.96 -6.18 -13.59
N VAL A 9 -17.82 -5.90 -12.96
CA VAL A 9 -16.92 -6.88 -12.36
C VAL A 9 -16.62 -6.41 -10.94
N ASP A 10 -16.68 -7.34 -9.99
CA ASP A 10 -16.19 -7.10 -8.64
C ASP A 10 -14.65 -7.08 -8.66
N LEU A 11 -14.09 -5.91 -8.94
CA LEU A 11 -12.64 -5.70 -9.01
C LEU A 11 -11.96 -5.95 -7.68
N THR A 12 -12.64 -5.72 -6.55
CA THR A 12 -12.06 -6.02 -5.24
C THR A 12 -11.85 -7.52 -5.08
N ARG A 13 -12.75 -8.36 -5.58
CA ARG A 13 -12.52 -9.80 -5.60
C ARG A 13 -11.42 -10.24 -6.56
N VAL A 14 -11.35 -9.62 -7.74
CA VAL A 14 -10.34 -9.95 -8.78
C VAL A 14 -8.91 -9.70 -8.28
N PHE A 15 -8.69 -8.60 -7.55
CA PHE A 15 -7.35 -8.21 -7.10
C PHE A 15 -6.98 -8.68 -5.69
N ASN A 16 -7.84 -9.44 -5.02
CA ASN A 16 -7.66 -9.83 -3.62
C ASN A 16 -6.37 -10.63 -3.37
N ASP A 17 -5.95 -11.45 -4.33
CA ASP A 17 -4.80 -12.34 -4.17
C ASP A 17 -3.46 -11.71 -4.61
N VAL A 18 -3.50 -10.54 -5.25
CA VAL A 18 -2.32 -9.90 -5.86
C VAL A 18 -1.98 -8.53 -5.28
N ALA A 19 -2.91 -7.91 -4.55
CA ALA A 19 -2.73 -6.60 -3.97
C ALA A 19 -2.60 -6.69 -2.44
N ILE A 20 -1.57 -6.04 -1.88
CA ILE A 20 -1.37 -5.94 -0.44
C ILE A 20 -2.32 -4.93 0.22
N PHE A 21 -2.95 -4.09 -0.60
CA PHE A 21 -4.04 -3.22 -0.21
C PHE A 21 -5.06 -3.18 -1.34
N ASN A 22 -6.33 -3.40 -1.03
CA ASN A 22 -7.38 -3.50 -2.03
C ASN A 22 -8.69 -2.97 -1.46
N THR A 23 -9.19 -1.87 -2.00
CA THR A 23 -10.37 -1.18 -1.42
C THR A 23 -11.17 -0.45 -2.49
N GLN A 24 -12.49 -0.45 -2.34
CA GLN A 24 -13.41 0.37 -3.11
C GLN A 24 -13.60 1.73 -2.44
N VAL A 25 -13.45 2.79 -3.23
CA VAL A 25 -13.64 4.16 -2.78
C VAL A 25 -15.12 4.47 -2.74
N SER A 26 -15.61 4.83 -1.56
CA SER A 26 -17.04 5.04 -1.29
C SER A 26 -17.55 6.42 -1.71
N ASP A 27 -16.72 7.45 -1.59
CA ASP A 27 -17.06 8.84 -1.95
C ASP A 27 -15.79 9.69 -2.13
N ALA A 28 -15.95 10.93 -2.64
CA ALA A 28 -14.84 11.85 -2.86
C ALA A 28 -14.07 12.23 -1.57
N ALA A 29 -14.72 12.26 -0.39
CA ALA A 29 -14.07 12.59 0.87
C ALA A 29 -13.23 11.42 1.42
N HIS A 30 -13.59 10.18 1.07
CA HIS A 30 -12.89 8.96 1.41
C HIS A 30 -11.60 8.79 0.58
N MET A 31 -11.61 9.27 -0.67
CA MET A 31 -10.53 9.11 -1.65
C MET A 31 -9.14 9.48 -1.11
N GLU A 32 -9.00 10.64 -0.46
CA GLU A 32 -7.69 11.13 -0.03
C GLU A 32 -7.03 10.24 1.02
N ASN A 33 -7.78 9.81 2.03
CA ASN A 33 -7.26 8.94 3.09
C ASN A 33 -6.88 7.58 2.55
N VAL A 34 -7.73 7.03 1.68
CA VAL A 34 -7.52 5.72 1.07
C VAL A 34 -6.34 5.74 0.11
N ALA A 35 -6.18 6.79 -0.69
CA ALA A 35 -5.00 6.99 -1.53
C ALA A 35 -3.73 7.01 -0.69
N GLY A 36 -3.72 7.79 0.40
CA GLY A 36 -2.58 7.83 1.31
C GLY A 36 -2.26 6.46 1.91
N LEU A 37 -3.29 5.71 2.33
CA LEU A 37 -3.11 4.38 2.90
C LEU A 37 -2.59 3.38 1.86
N ALA A 38 -3.15 3.39 0.65
CA ALA A 38 -2.70 2.56 -0.47
C ALA A 38 -1.23 2.81 -0.78
N CYS A 39 -0.81 4.07 -0.92
CA CYS A 39 0.60 4.41 -1.17
C CYS A 39 1.52 3.92 -0.04
N ARG A 40 1.13 4.12 1.22
CA ARG A 40 1.92 3.66 2.37
C ARG A 40 2.00 2.14 2.44
N SER A 41 0.90 1.44 2.17
CA SER A 41 0.88 -0.02 2.10
C SER A 41 1.81 -0.51 1.00
N ALA A 42 1.69 0.02 -0.23
CA ALA A 42 2.55 -0.29 -1.38
C ALA A 42 4.05 -0.15 -1.04
N LEU A 43 4.42 0.97 -0.42
CA LEU A 43 5.82 1.27 -0.06
C LEU A 43 6.32 0.41 1.10
N ALA A 44 5.50 0.18 2.13
CA ALA A 44 5.86 -0.63 3.29
C ALA A 44 6.03 -2.11 2.91
N GLY A 45 5.03 -2.66 2.22
CA GLY A 45 4.98 -4.08 1.86
C GLY A 45 5.70 -4.43 0.56
N ARG A 46 6.26 -3.44 -0.15
CA ARG A 46 6.93 -3.60 -1.46
C ARG A 46 6.04 -4.39 -2.44
N GLY A 47 4.79 -3.96 -2.56
CA GLY A 47 3.76 -4.69 -3.31
C GLY A 47 2.76 -3.78 -4.01
N VAL A 48 1.83 -4.41 -4.72
CA VAL A 48 0.76 -3.71 -5.46
C VAL A 48 -0.35 -3.27 -4.51
N SER A 49 -0.85 -2.05 -4.70
CA SER A 49 -2.08 -1.58 -4.04
C SER A 49 -3.12 -1.21 -5.09
N HIS A 50 -4.35 -1.69 -4.93
CA HIS A 50 -5.46 -1.51 -5.86
C HIS A 50 -6.57 -0.67 -5.23
N LEU A 51 -7.06 0.31 -5.97
CA LEU A 51 -8.21 1.14 -5.61
C LEU A 51 -9.27 0.99 -6.69
N SER A 52 -10.46 0.52 -6.30
CA SER A 52 -11.63 0.53 -7.19
C SER A 52 -12.37 1.84 -7.01
N ILE A 53 -12.52 2.62 -8.09
CA ILE A 53 -13.16 3.94 -8.06
C ILE A 53 -14.27 3.98 -9.10
N ALA A 54 -15.51 3.97 -8.64
CA ALA A 54 -16.67 4.06 -9.53
C ALA A 54 -16.73 5.43 -10.24
N SER A 55 -17.25 5.46 -11.47
CA SER A 55 -17.23 6.67 -12.32
C SER A 55 -18.03 7.83 -11.72
N ASP A 56 -19.15 7.52 -11.07
CA ASP A 56 -19.98 8.48 -10.33
C ASP A 56 -19.21 9.10 -9.16
N VAL A 57 -18.37 8.32 -8.47
CA VAL A 57 -17.47 8.83 -7.41
C VAL A 57 -16.40 9.75 -7.98
N GLN A 58 -15.89 9.48 -9.19
CA GLN A 58 -14.88 10.34 -9.85
C GLN A 58 -15.44 11.72 -10.23
N GLU A 59 -16.74 11.80 -10.50
CA GLU A 59 -17.43 13.04 -10.85
C GLU A 59 -17.87 13.87 -9.63
N GLN A 60 -17.81 13.30 -8.41
CA GLN A 60 -18.17 14.02 -7.20
C GLN A 60 -17.22 15.19 -6.94
N ALA A 61 -17.79 16.38 -6.72
CA ALA A 61 -17.02 17.49 -6.16
C ALA A 61 -16.50 17.11 -4.78
N SER A 62 -15.29 17.56 -4.44
CA SER A 62 -14.73 17.31 -3.11
C SER A 62 -15.65 17.92 -2.03
N ALA A 63 -16.21 17.05 -1.19
CA ALA A 63 -17.11 17.48 -0.11
C ALA A 63 -16.31 17.96 1.12
N LYS A 64 -16.97 18.72 2.00
CA LYS A 64 -16.42 19.03 3.32
C LYS A 64 -16.17 17.73 4.07
N ARG A 65 -14.94 17.50 4.50
CA ARG A 65 -14.57 16.33 5.29
C ARG A 65 -15.34 16.31 6.61
N SER A 66 -15.63 15.10 7.11
CA SER A 66 -16.23 14.95 8.43
C SER A 66 -15.25 15.45 9.51
N PRO A 67 -15.73 15.87 10.69
CA PRO A 67 -14.86 16.23 11.81
C PRO A 67 -13.91 15.12 12.26
N ARG A 68 -14.17 13.86 11.87
CA ARG A 68 -13.31 12.71 12.12
C ARG A 68 -12.24 12.52 11.03
N ASN A 69 -12.44 13.11 9.87
CA ASN A 69 -11.54 13.06 8.72
C ASN A 69 -10.80 14.40 8.61
N LEU A 70 -9.85 14.65 9.51
CA LEU A 70 -9.08 15.90 9.50
C LEU A 70 -8.20 16.02 8.25
N PRO A 71 -8.08 17.21 7.65
CA PRO A 71 -7.04 17.48 6.67
C PRO A 71 -5.66 17.21 7.27
N ASN A 72 -4.79 16.57 6.49
CA ASN A 72 -3.43 16.19 6.88
C ASN A 72 -3.36 15.27 8.11
N HIS A 73 -4.42 14.50 8.41
CA HIS A 73 -4.40 13.52 9.50
C HIS A 73 -3.30 12.48 9.34
N THR A 74 -2.85 12.25 8.09
CA THR A 74 -1.61 11.51 7.85
C THR A 74 -0.57 12.44 7.23
N PRO A 75 0.67 12.48 7.74
CA PRO A 75 1.72 13.28 7.13
C PRO A 75 1.90 12.87 5.66
N GLU A 76 2.05 13.86 4.79
CA GLU A 76 2.36 13.66 3.36
C GLU A 76 3.75 13.06 3.15
N ARG A 77 4.62 13.14 4.17
CA ARG A 77 5.98 12.62 4.12
C ARG A 77 5.98 11.10 4.37
N TRP A 78 6.54 10.37 3.41
CA TRP A 78 6.98 8.99 3.63
C TRP A 78 8.24 8.94 4.50
N PHE A 79 8.27 8.03 5.47
CA PHE A 79 9.45 7.71 6.28
C PHE A 79 9.73 6.22 6.15
N GLU A 80 10.85 5.87 5.52
CA GLU A 80 11.19 4.48 5.23
C GLU A 80 11.68 3.69 6.45
N GLY A 81 11.98 4.38 7.57
CA GLY A 81 12.60 3.77 8.75
C GLY A 81 14.06 3.40 8.53
N ASP A 82 14.81 3.21 9.61
CA ASP A 82 16.12 2.56 9.52
C ASP A 82 15.88 1.06 9.27
N LYS A 83 16.32 0.55 8.12
CA LYS A 83 16.15 -0.85 7.68
C LYS A 83 17.38 -1.70 7.97
N ARG A 84 18.15 -1.34 8.99
CA ARG A 84 19.32 -2.11 9.41
C ARG A 84 18.90 -3.39 10.13
N PRO A 85 19.49 -4.55 9.79
CA PRO A 85 19.41 -5.74 10.62
C PRO A 85 19.93 -5.45 12.03
N ASP A 86 19.52 -6.30 12.98
CA ASP A 86 20.10 -6.29 14.32
C ASP A 86 21.64 -6.49 14.26
N GLU A 87 22.38 -5.77 15.09
CA GLU A 87 23.85 -5.75 15.03
C GLU A 87 24.45 -7.15 15.26
N ALA A 88 23.83 -7.97 16.13
CA ALA A 88 24.29 -9.34 16.35
C ALA A 88 24.09 -10.22 15.12
N GLN A 89 23.00 -10.02 14.35
CA GLN A 89 22.76 -10.73 13.09
C GLN A 89 23.75 -10.29 12.01
N LEU A 90 24.10 -9.01 11.96
CA LEU A 90 25.11 -8.49 11.04
C LEU A 90 26.50 -9.07 11.33
N ALA A 91 26.90 -9.12 12.61
CA ALA A 91 28.15 -9.73 13.03
C ALA A 91 28.21 -11.24 12.72
N LEU A 92 27.11 -11.96 12.95
CA LEU A 92 27.00 -13.38 12.61
C LEU A 92 27.15 -13.62 11.10
N ALA A 93 26.47 -12.83 10.28
CA ALA A 93 26.58 -12.94 8.82
C ALA A 93 28.02 -12.70 8.34
N ALA A 94 28.72 -11.72 8.94
CA ALA A 94 30.12 -11.46 8.64
C ALA A 94 31.04 -12.63 9.03
N ASP A 95 30.84 -13.24 10.19
CA ASP A 95 31.64 -14.39 10.65
C ASP A 95 31.46 -15.62 9.73
N ILE A 96 30.22 -15.91 9.34
CA ILE A 96 29.90 -16.98 8.38
C ILE A 96 30.63 -16.74 7.04
N LEU A 97 30.59 -15.51 6.53
CA LEU A 97 31.26 -15.16 5.27
C LEU A 97 32.79 -15.24 5.37
N ASN A 98 33.36 -14.81 6.50
CA ASN A 98 34.81 -14.82 6.72
C ASN A 98 35.40 -16.22 6.90
N THR A 99 34.62 -17.16 7.45
CA THR A 99 35.06 -18.55 7.69
C THR A 99 34.82 -19.48 6.49
N ALA A 100 33.96 -19.09 5.56
CA ALA A 100 33.62 -19.88 4.38
C ALA A 100 34.73 -19.87 3.31
N SER A 101 34.99 -21.03 2.70
CA SER A 101 36.07 -21.19 1.71
C SER A 101 35.62 -21.11 0.24
N LYS A 102 34.31 -21.16 -0.04
CA LYS A 102 33.74 -21.15 -1.39
C LYS A 102 32.43 -20.34 -1.42
N VAL A 103 32.52 -19.05 -1.16
CA VAL A 103 31.36 -18.15 -1.11
C VAL A 103 30.87 -17.81 -2.52
N ALA A 104 29.57 -17.90 -2.74
CA ALA A 104 28.88 -17.34 -3.90
C ALA A 104 27.73 -16.44 -3.42
N ILE A 105 27.62 -15.25 -4.01
CA ILE A 105 26.54 -14.29 -3.73
C ILE A 105 25.66 -14.22 -4.97
N LEU A 106 24.36 -14.48 -4.79
CA LEU A 106 23.34 -14.23 -5.82
C LEU A 106 22.70 -12.88 -5.51
N ALA A 107 22.79 -11.95 -6.47
CA ALA A 107 22.26 -10.60 -6.37
C ALA A 107 21.42 -10.29 -7.62
#